data_AF-A0AAN8NNB1-F1
#
_entry.id   AF-A0AAN8NNB1-F1
#
_cell.length_a   1.000
_cell.length_b   1.000
_cell.length_c   1.000
_cell.angle_alpha   90.00
_cell.angle_beta   90.00
_cell.angle_gamma   90.00
#
_symmetry.space_group_name_H-M   'P 1'
#
loop_
_entity.id
_entity.type
_entity.pdbx_description
1 polymer ?
#
loop_
_entity_poly.entity_id
_entity_poly.type
_entity_poly.pdbx_seq_one_letter_code
_entity_poly.pdbx_strand_id
1 'polypeptide(L)'
;MEWMFRNANIQDSMPNGFLGTQVGDSYEISPDCLLILGEISKKLLFEDRTLRNFRRNIAVAETLKKAIILFSTPKITKNILRNNDFIPILINVKDVEVIDTLIRILVNLSVPIECLLPVDIMSKTDSGRITIAELNAFLMKSKESFVDPRTTRVIIDYMKKILEMEEKRKLTERECDSINNCLLLLRNVLHIPEAKGVTHCTIQNQIVWNLFVQNIDKVLIHLMTCEQKAYWSVTMVQLIAVMYKDQHVGTLQKLLNSWFEASLSESSEDNESNTSPQVTIHERALKTKSHMDIVVAELKLSICVLQEQGSDSSPAMTSSDPTSDSSDTGGGGHKSTGNHEGSSGVPVRKLIE
;
A
#
# COMPACT_ATOMS: atom_id res chain seq x y z
N MET A 1 -31.37 0.66 10.82
CA MET A 1 -30.86 -0.27 11.85
C MET A 1 -31.34 -1.71 11.65
N GLU A 2 -32.39 -1.98 10.85
CA GLU A 2 -32.88 -3.36 10.60
C GLU A 2 -31.96 -4.24 9.73
N TRP A 3 -31.01 -3.66 8.98
CA TRP A 3 -30.11 -4.43 8.11
C TRP A 3 -29.06 -5.23 8.91
N MET A 4 -28.71 -4.79 10.12
CA MET A 4 -27.75 -5.50 10.99
C MET A 4 -28.32 -6.81 11.54
N PHE A 5 -29.64 -6.92 11.68
CA PHE A 5 -30.32 -8.11 12.22
C PHE A 5 -30.61 -9.19 11.17
N ARG A 6 -30.54 -8.87 9.86
CA ARG A 6 -30.70 -9.88 8.79
C ARG A 6 -29.48 -10.80 8.63
N ASN A 7 -28.44 -10.54 9.39
CA ASN A 7 -27.13 -11.16 9.28
C ASN A 7 -26.87 -12.20 10.40
N ALA A 8 -27.92 -12.85 10.90
CA ALA A 8 -27.79 -13.97 11.84
C ALA A 8 -27.01 -15.18 11.23
N ASN A 9 -26.91 -15.27 9.90
CA ASN A 9 -26.05 -16.24 9.20
C ASN A 9 -24.55 -15.86 9.16
N ILE A 10 -24.13 -14.72 9.70
CA ILE A 10 -22.72 -14.30 9.66
C ILE A 10 -21.83 -15.23 10.50
N GLN A 11 -22.33 -15.72 11.65
CA GLN A 11 -21.53 -16.52 12.58
C GLN A 11 -21.19 -17.91 12.05
N ASP A 12 -22.07 -18.52 11.25
CA ASP A 12 -21.83 -19.86 10.67
C ASP A 12 -20.82 -19.84 9.49
N SER A 13 -20.50 -18.65 8.95
CA SER A 13 -19.61 -18.50 7.79
C SER A 13 -18.13 -18.28 8.15
N MET A 14 -17.82 -17.93 9.40
CA MET A 14 -16.45 -17.69 9.85
C MET A 14 -15.82 -18.99 10.38
N PRO A 15 -14.51 -19.20 10.19
CA PRO A 15 -13.80 -20.29 10.88
C PRO A 15 -14.04 -20.24 12.39
N ASN A 16 -14.43 -21.36 12.98
CA ASN A 16 -14.53 -21.50 14.43
C ASN A 16 -13.12 -21.63 15.00
N GLY A 17 -12.59 -20.55 15.55
CA GLY A 17 -11.25 -20.57 16.13
C GLY A 17 -10.74 -19.17 16.41
N PHE A 18 -9.76 -19.10 17.29
CA PHE A 18 -9.13 -17.85 17.68
C PHE A 18 -7.66 -17.89 17.27
N LEU A 19 -7.19 -16.83 16.60
CA LEU A 19 -5.85 -16.82 16.01
C LEU A 19 -4.73 -16.54 17.03
N GLY A 20 -5.04 -15.84 18.12
CA GLY A 20 -4.08 -15.54 19.20
C GLY A 20 -4.50 -14.35 20.05
N THR A 21 -3.98 -14.25 21.28
CA THR A 21 -4.38 -13.22 22.27
C THR A 21 -3.25 -12.26 22.55
N GLN A 22 -3.56 -10.98 22.68
CA GLN A 22 -2.65 -10.04 23.35
C GLN A 22 -2.64 -10.31 24.86
N VAL A 23 -1.49 -10.68 25.41
CA VAL A 23 -1.24 -10.91 26.84
C VAL A 23 -0.18 -9.91 27.30
N GLY A 24 -0.61 -8.80 27.89
CA GLY A 24 0.30 -7.70 28.22
C GLY A 24 0.95 -7.12 26.96
N ASP A 25 2.28 -7.11 26.91
CA ASP A 25 3.06 -6.60 25.77
C ASP A 25 3.35 -7.67 24.70
N SER A 26 3.04 -8.94 24.96
CA SER A 26 3.26 -10.04 24.00
C SER A 26 1.96 -10.50 23.35
N TYR A 27 2.07 -11.02 22.13
CA TYR A 27 0.95 -11.65 21.42
C TYR A 27 1.16 -13.16 21.37
N GLU A 28 0.30 -13.91 22.04
CA GLU A 28 0.33 -15.38 22.08
C GLU A 28 -0.44 -15.97 20.90
N ILE A 29 0.25 -16.71 20.04
CA ILE A 29 -0.33 -17.31 18.84
C ILE A 29 -1.00 -18.63 19.20
N SER A 30 -2.21 -18.84 18.67
CA SER A 30 -2.95 -20.08 18.87
C SER A 30 -2.24 -21.29 18.22
N PRO A 31 -2.26 -22.48 18.85
CA PRO A 31 -1.69 -23.69 18.23
C PRO A 31 -2.38 -24.05 16.91
N ASP A 32 -3.66 -23.72 16.75
CA ASP A 32 -4.44 -23.99 15.53
C ASP A 32 -4.36 -22.84 14.50
N CYS A 33 -3.49 -21.85 14.72
CA CYS A 33 -3.43 -20.63 13.91
C CYS A 33 -3.24 -20.96 12.41
N LEU A 34 -2.28 -21.82 12.06
CA LEU A 34 -2.02 -22.18 10.66
C LEU A 34 -3.23 -22.84 10.00
N LEU A 35 -3.93 -23.72 10.71
CA LEU A 35 -5.15 -24.39 10.22
C LEU A 35 -6.24 -23.36 9.93
N ILE A 36 -6.51 -22.47 10.89
CA ILE A 36 -7.52 -21.41 10.77
C ILE A 36 -7.17 -20.46 9.61
N LEU A 37 -5.90 -20.07 9.47
CA LEU A 37 -5.44 -19.25 8.35
C LEU A 37 -5.60 -19.95 7.00
N GLY A 38 -5.34 -21.27 6.94
CA GLY A 38 -5.61 -22.08 5.77
C GLY A 38 -7.08 -22.04 5.35
N GLU A 39 -8.01 -22.13 6.30
CA GLU A 39 -9.44 -22.01 6.04
C GLU A 39 -9.84 -20.61 5.54
N ILE A 40 -9.28 -19.55 6.13
CA ILE A 40 -9.52 -18.16 5.69
C ILE A 40 -9.05 -17.96 4.26
N SER A 41 -7.83 -18.42 3.96
CA SER A 41 -7.24 -18.35 2.63
C SER A 41 -8.13 -19.06 1.60
N LYS A 42 -8.62 -20.27 1.93
CA LYS A 42 -9.56 -21.02 1.09
C LYS A 42 -10.87 -20.26 0.88
N LYS A 43 -11.46 -19.71 1.94
CA LYS A 43 -12.73 -18.96 1.85
C LYS A 43 -12.59 -17.67 1.03
N LEU A 44 -11.45 -16.97 1.09
CA LEU A 44 -11.15 -15.81 0.24
C LEU A 44 -10.98 -16.20 -1.23
N LEU A 45 -10.37 -17.36 -1.51
CA LEU A 45 -10.16 -17.84 -2.87
C LEU A 45 -11.47 -18.20 -3.58
N PHE A 46 -12.40 -18.81 -2.86
CA PHE A 46 -13.68 -19.32 -3.38
C PHE A 46 -14.89 -18.42 -3.04
N GLU A 47 -14.67 -17.19 -2.59
CA GLU A 47 -15.78 -16.29 -2.30
C GLU A 47 -16.58 -15.93 -3.56
N ASP A 48 -17.85 -15.59 -3.37
CA ASP A 48 -18.68 -15.03 -4.43
C ASP A 48 -18.08 -13.70 -4.90
N ARG A 49 -17.63 -13.65 -6.17
CA ARG A 49 -16.96 -12.47 -6.74
C ARG A 49 -17.89 -11.29 -6.99
N THR A 50 -19.20 -11.54 -7.02
CA THR A 50 -20.26 -10.54 -7.21
C THR A 50 -20.61 -9.86 -5.89
N LEU A 51 -20.74 -10.65 -4.82
CA LEU A 51 -21.19 -10.16 -3.51
C LEU A 51 -20.03 -9.79 -2.57
N ARG A 52 -18.87 -10.46 -2.73
CA ARG A 52 -17.68 -10.28 -1.90
C ARG A 52 -17.97 -10.40 -0.40
N ASN A 53 -18.94 -11.24 -0.04
CA ASN A 53 -19.47 -11.32 1.31
C ASN A 53 -18.41 -11.70 2.34
N PHE A 54 -17.50 -12.62 2.00
CA PHE A 54 -16.51 -13.10 2.96
C PHE A 54 -15.55 -11.97 3.36
N ARG A 55 -14.91 -11.27 2.40
CA ARG A 55 -14.04 -10.14 2.75
C ARG A 55 -14.80 -9.00 3.44
N ARG A 56 -16.05 -8.74 3.04
CA ARG A 56 -16.90 -7.70 3.67
C ARG A 56 -17.22 -8.07 5.11
N ASN A 57 -17.46 -9.35 5.39
CA ASN A 57 -17.69 -9.81 6.77
C ASN A 57 -16.42 -9.65 7.63
N ILE A 58 -15.23 -9.90 7.07
CA ILE A 58 -13.96 -9.65 7.76
C ILE A 58 -13.81 -8.13 8.05
N ALA A 59 -14.11 -7.26 7.08
CA ALA A 59 -14.10 -5.81 7.25
C ALA A 59 -15.06 -5.32 8.35
N VAL A 60 -16.29 -5.86 8.37
CA VAL A 60 -17.32 -5.50 9.36
C VAL A 60 -16.96 -5.99 10.76
N ALA A 61 -16.40 -7.19 10.90
CA ALA A 61 -15.93 -7.73 12.17
C ALA A 61 -14.92 -6.76 12.85
N GLU A 62 -14.14 -6.05 12.05
CA GLU A 62 -13.19 -5.04 12.52
C GLU A 62 -13.85 -3.74 13.04
N THR A 63 -15.02 -3.39 12.49
CA THR A 63 -15.78 -2.18 12.87
C THR A 63 -16.62 -2.43 14.12
N LEU A 64 -17.18 -3.64 14.27
CA LEU A 64 -17.89 -4.06 15.48
C LEU A 64 -17.00 -4.04 16.73
N LYS A 65 -15.67 -4.20 16.59
CA LYS A 65 -14.70 -3.99 17.69
C LYS A 65 -14.83 -2.58 18.30
N LYS A 66 -14.90 -1.52 17.48
CA LYS A 66 -15.01 -0.14 17.99
C LYS A 66 -16.36 0.08 18.69
N ALA A 67 -17.45 -0.45 18.12
CA ALA A 67 -18.78 -0.33 18.70
C ALA A 67 -18.94 -1.15 19.99
N ILE A 68 -18.49 -2.41 20.04
CA ILE A 68 -18.62 -3.28 21.22
C ILE A 68 -17.69 -2.83 22.36
N ILE A 69 -16.49 -2.32 22.06
CA ILE A 69 -15.62 -1.71 23.10
C ILE A 69 -16.26 -0.46 23.71
N LEU A 70 -17.12 0.27 22.97
CA LEU A 70 -17.89 1.40 23.51
C LEU A 70 -19.12 0.97 24.33
N PHE A 71 -19.58 -0.29 24.25
CA PHE A 71 -20.88 -0.69 24.78
C PHE A 71 -20.94 -1.98 25.63
N SER A 72 -19.85 -2.74 25.86
CA SER A 72 -19.97 -3.95 26.69
C SER A 72 -18.73 -4.46 27.45
N THR A 73 -19.03 -5.03 28.62
CA THR A 73 -18.13 -5.62 29.61
C THR A 73 -17.31 -6.83 29.11
N PRO A 74 -16.14 -7.14 29.72
CA PRO A 74 -15.06 -7.96 29.12
C PRO A 74 -15.33 -9.46 28.92
N LYS A 75 -16.52 -9.98 29.22
CA LYS A 75 -16.76 -11.44 29.31
C LYS A 75 -17.46 -12.09 28.11
N ILE A 76 -18.01 -11.32 27.17
CA ILE A 76 -18.85 -11.87 26.07
C ILE A 76 -18.13 -11.88 24.70
N THR A 77 -16.97 -11.23 24.56
CA THR A 77 -16.27 -11.14 23.25
C THR A 77 -15.38 -12.35 22.96
N LYS A 78 -15.90 -13.57 23.13
CA LYS A 78 -15.22 -14.81 22.76
C LYS A 78 -15.58 -15.14 21.30
N ASN A 79 -14.55 -15.24 20.45
CA ASN A 79 -14.59 -15.75 19.07
C ASN A 79 -15.04 -14.77 17.98
N ILE A 80 -14.26 -13.70 17.77
CA ILE A 80 -14.34 -12.94 16.52
C ILE A 80 -12.93 -12.89 15.93
N LEU A 81 -12.79 -13.48 14.73
CA LEU A 81 -11.64 -13.34 13.84
C LEU A 81 -11.40 -11.86 13.54
N ARG A 82 -10.21 -11.33 13.81
CA ARG A 82 -9.91 -9.90 13.66
C ARG A 82 -8.87 -9.69 12.57
N ASN A 83 -9.09 -8.75 11.64
CA ASN A 83 -8.00 -8.21 10.81
C ASN A 83 -6.85 -7.67 11.68
N ASN A 84 -7.22 -7.18 12.87
CA ASN A 84 -6.30 -6.68 13.86
C ASN A 84 -5.51 -7.79 14.59
N ASP A 85 -5.74 -9.06 14.26
CA ASP A 85 -4.93 -10.19 14.70
C ASP A 85 -3.86 -10.53 13.64
N PHE A 86 -4.13 -10.33 12.34
CA PHE A 86 -3.17 -10.65 11.28
C PHE A 86 -1.85 -9.90 11.43
N ILE A 87 -1.89 -8.59 11.69
CA ILE A 87 -0.67 -7.77 11.85
C ILE A 87 0.10 -8.11 13.12
N PRO A 88 -0.52 -8.19 14.32
CA PRO A 88 0.18 -8.69 15.51
C PRO A 88 0.75 -10.10 15.35
N ILE A 89 0.05 -11.04 14.71
CA ILE A 89 0.60 -12.38 14.45
C ILE A 89 1.80 -12.26 13.52
N LEU A 90 1.69 -11.52 12.42
CA LEU A 90 2.79 -11.32 11.47
C LEU A 90 4.04 -10.77 12.18
N ILE A 91 3.88 -9.82 13.11
CA ILE A 91 4.99 -9.23 13.87
C ILE A 91 5.62 -10.21 14.87
N ASN A 92 4.83 -11.09 15.49
CA ASN A 92 5.29 -11.93 16.61
C ASN A 92 5.61 -13.37 16.22
N VAL A 93 5.18 -13.83 15.04
CA VAL A 93 5.38 -15.21 14.60
C VAL A 93 6.79 -15.43 14.05
N LYS A 94 7.34 -16.62 14.29
CA LYS A 94 8.62 -17.07 13.72
C LYS A 94 8.47 -18.17 12.68
N ASP A 95 7.33 -18.84 12.69
CA ASP A 95 6.99 -19.90 11.76
C ASP A 95 6.81 -19.32 10.35
N VAL A 96 7.66 -19.76 9.43
CA VAL A 96 7.68 -19.30 8.03
C VAL A 96 6.39 -19.66 7.30
N GLU A 97 5.77 -20.80 7.61
CA GLU A 97 4.53 -21.20 6.94
C GLU A 97 3.35 -20.32 7.34
N VAL A 98 3.34 -19.88 8.60
CA VAL A 98 2.35 -18.91 9.10
C VAL A 98 2.57 -17.55 8.45
N ILE A 99 3.83 -17.07 8.37
CA ILE A 99 4.18 -15.82 7.69
C ILE A 99 3.72 -15.86 6.23
N ASP A 100 4.08 -16.90 5.50
CA ASP A 100 3.72 -17.06 4.08
C ASP A 100 2.19 -17.06 3.89
N THR A 101 1.47 -17.80 4.74
CA THR A 101 0.01 -17.86 4.68
C THR A 101 -0.64 -16.52 5.01
N LEU A 102 -0.12 -15.78 6.00
CA LEU A 102 -0.59 -14.44 6.33
C LEU A 102 -0.34 -13.45 5.20
N ILE A 103 0.85 -13.45 4.61
CA ILE A 103 1.15 -12.58 3.47
C ILE A 103 0.20 -12.87 2.31
N ARG A 104 -0.06 -14.14 1.98
CA ARG A 104 -1.04 -14.51 0.93
C ARG A 104 -2.46 -14.02 1.24
N ILE A 105 -2.91 -14.13 2.50
CA ILE A 105 -4.21 -13.59 2.93
C ILE A 105 -4.24 -12.06 2.81
N LEU A 106 -3.21 -11.38 3.30
CA LEU A 106 -3.11 -9.92 3.25
C LEU A 106 -3.05 -9.40 1.81
N VAL A 107 -2.37 -10.10 0.90
CA VAL A 107 -2.39 -9.82 -0.55
C VAL A 107 -3.82 -9.85 -1.08
N ASN A 108 -4.60 -10.89 -0.76
CA ASN A 108 -5.98 -11.03 -1.25
C ASN A 108 -6.92 -9.97 -0.64
N LEU A 109 -6.74 -9.66 0.64
CA LEU A 109 -7.54 -8.65 1.35
C LEU A 109 -7.23 -7.22 0.89
N SER A 110 -5.99 -6.95 0.46
CA SER A 110 -5.52 -5.62 0.03
C SER A 110 -5.69 -5.35 -1.47
N VAL A 111 -6.30 -6.27 -2.24
CA VAL A 111 -6.52 -6.08 -3.68
C VAL A 111 -7.27 -4.75 -3.93
N PRO A 112 -6.75 -3.88 -4.82
CA PRO A 112 -7.41 -2.63 -5.19
C PRO A 112 -8.87 -2.84 -5.60
N ILE A 113 -9.75 -1.93 -5.19
CA ILE A 113 -11.20 -2.12 -5.33
C ILE A 113 -11.65 -2.24 -6.78
N GLU A 114 -10.99 -1.53 -7.69
CA GLU A 114 -11.21 -1.59 -9.14
C GLU A 114 -10.88 -2.96 -9.74
N CYS A 115 -10.06 -3.77 -9.05
CA CYS A 115 -9.78 -5.15 -9.41
C CYS A 115 -10.81 -6.13 -8.79
N LEU A 116 -11.61 -5.68 -7.82
CA LEU A 116 -12.61 -6.51 -7.15
C LEU A 116 -14.00 -6.38 -7.76
N LEU A 117 -14.37 -5.17 -8.18
CA LEU A 117 -15.73 -4.79 -8.54
C LEU A 117 -15.76 -3.85 -9.76
N PRO A 118 -16.81 -3.91 -10.60
CA PRO A 118 -17.06 -2.90 -11.64
C PRO A 118 -17.60 -1.61 -11.01
N VAL A 119 -16.71 -0.80 -10.44
CA VAL A 119 -17.02 0.40 -9.64
C VAL A 119 -17.95 1.37 -10.38
N ASP A 120 -17.73 1.59 -11.68
CA ASP A 120 -18.52 2.52 -12.50
C ASP A 120 -19.99 2.09 -12.65
N ILE A 121 -20.26 0.79 -12.58
CA ILE A 121 -21.62 0.24 -12.67
C ILE A 121 -22.26 0.25 -11.28
N MET A 122 -21.53 -0.25 -10.28
CA MET A 122 -22.06 -0.39 -8.91
C MET A 122 -22.30 0.95 -8.22
N SER A 123 -21.53 1.98 -8.53
CA SER A 123 -21.72 3.33 -7.97
C SER A 123 -23.08 3.96 -8.34
N LYS A 124 -23.80 3.42 -9.33
CA LYS A 124 -25.13 3.89 -9.76
C LYS A 124 -26.26 3.45 -8.83
N THR A 125 -26.07 2.42 -8.01
CA THR A 125 -27.08 1.93 -7.05
C THR A 125 -26.70 2.25 -5.61
N ASP A 126 -27.68 2.42 -4.73
CA ASP A 126 -27.42 2.64 -3.29
C ASP A 126 -26.66 1.48 -2.66
N SER A 127 -27.07 0.24 -2.95
CA SER A 127 -26.42 -0.97 -2.44
C SER A 127 -24.97 -1.09 -2.92
N GLY A 128 -24.70 -0.72 -4.17
CA GLY A 128 -23.35 -0.74 -4.72
C GLY A 128 -22.46 0.34 -4.11
N ARG A 129 -22.97 1.56 -3.92
CA ARG A 129 -22.25 2.65 -3.20
C ARG A 129 -21.89 2.25 -1.77
N ILE A 130 -22.80 1.61 -1.04
CA ILE A 130 -22.55 1.10 0.32
C ILE A 130 -21.42 0.06 0.29
N THR A 131 -21.50 -0.91 -0.61
CA THR A 131 -20.49 -1.97 -0.76
C THR A 131 -19.10 -1.38 -1.07
N ILE A 132 -19.04 -0.41 -1.98
CA ILE A 132 -17.81 0.29 -2.34
C ILE A 132 -17.23 1.03 -1.13
N ALA A 133 -18.07 1.77 -0.40
CA ALA A 133 -17.64 2.53 0.78
C ALA A 133 -17.12 1.62 1.91
N GLU A 134 -17.78 0.49 2.18
CA GLU A 134 -17.36 -0.51 3.17
C GLU A 134 -15.97 -1.07 2.84
N LEU A 135 -15.75 -1.46 1.58
CA LEU A 135 -14.48 -2.03 1.14
C LEU A 135 -13.35 -1.00 1.12
N ASN A 136 -13.61 0.23 0.65
CA ASN A 136 -12.60 1.29 0.69
C ASN A 136 -12.22 1.67 2.13
N ALA A 137 -13.19 1.74 3.05
CA ALA A 137 -12.92 1.98 4.47
C ALA A 137 -12.05 0.86 5.07
N PHE A 138 -12.32 -0.39 4.70
CA PHE A 138 -11.49 -1.52 5.10
C PHE A 138 -10.06 -1.44 4.56
N LEU A 139 -9.91 -1.17 3.26
CA LEU A 139 -8.60 -1.00 2.62
C LEU A 139 -7.81 0.14 3.28
N MET A 140 -8.44 1.29 3.52
CA MET A 140 -7.79 2.41 4.20
C MET A 140 -7.27 2.04 5.59
N LYS A 141 -8.08 1.32 6.37
CA LYS A 141 -7.66 0.86 7.69
C LYS A 141 -6.55 -0.20 7.63
N SER A 142 -6.58 -1.05 6.61
CA SER A 142 -5.47 -1.96 6.32
C SER A 142 -4.20 -1.17 6.02
N LYS A 143 -4.26 -0.10 5.20
CA LYS A 143 -3.12 0.78 4.92
C LYS A 143 -2.53 1.41 6.18
N GLU A 144 -3.38 1.91 7.08
CA GLU A 144 -2.96 2.49 8.37
C GLU A 144 -2.11 1.50 9.20
N SER A 145 -2.42 0.20 9.15
CA SER A 145 -1.67 -0.82 9.90
C SER A 145 -0.23 -1.06 9.40
N PHE A 146 0.11 -0.57 8.20
CA PHE A 146 1.47 -0.64 7.63
C PHE A 146 2.34 0.58 7.98
N VAL A 147 1.76 1.60 8.64
CA VAL A 147 2.52 2.72 9.19
C VAL A 147 3.45 2.27 10.32
N ASP A 148 3.09 1.21 11.05
CA ASP A 148 3.99 0.59 12.02
C ASP A 148 5.23 0.01 11.31
N PRO A 149 6.45 0.48 11.60
CA PRO A 149 7.66 -0.01 10.96
C PRO A 149 7.91 -1.50 11.21
N ARG A 150 7.36 -2.09 12.29
CA ARG A 150 7.48 -3.53 12.55
C ARG A 150 6.75 -4.35 11.49
N THR A 151 5.59 -3.88 11.02
CA THR A 151 4.79 -4.55 9.98
C THR A 151 5.58 -4.67 8.67
N THR A 152 6.11 -3.54 8.19
CA THR A 152 6.92 -3.51 6.96
C THR A 152 8.22 -4.29 7.13
N ARG A 153 8.86 -4.20 8.31
CA ARG A 153 10.15 -4.86 8.58
C ARG A 153 10.07 -6.37 8.42
N VAL A 154 9.02 -7.01 8.96
CA VAL A 154 8.86 -8.47 8.83
C VAL A 154 8.78 -8.90 7.37
N ILE A 155 8.11 -8.12 6.52
CA ILE A 155 7.97 -8.43 5.09
C ILE A 155 9.33 -8.30 4.39
N ILE A 156 10.08 -7.24 4.68
CA ILE A 156 11.41 -7.02 4.11
C ILE A 156 12.40 -8.09 4.57
N ASP A 157 12.41 -8.39 5.87
CA ASP A 157 13.31 -9.39 6.45
C ASP A 157 12.98 -10.80 5.95
N TYR A 158 11.69 -11.09 5.71
CA TYR A 158 11.28 -12.34 5.09
C TYR A 158 11.82 -12.48 3.65
N MET A 159 11.72 -11.43 2.82
CA MET A 159 12.33 -11.44 1.48
C MET A 159 13.85 -11.61 1.55
N LYS A 160 14.54 -10.90 2.44
CA LYS A 160 16.00 -11.04 2.63
C LYS A 160 16.39 -12.46 2.99
N LYS A 161 15.66 -13.10 3.89
CA LYS A 161 15.90 -14.50 4.27
C LYS A 161 15.80 -15.46 3.09
N ILE A 162 14.87 -15.23 2.15
CA ILE A 162 14.77 -16.03 0.93
C ILE A 162 15.96 -15.74 0.01
N LEU A 163 16.35 -14.48 -0.15
CA LEU A 163 17.49 -14.09 -0.99
C LEU A 163 18.84 -14.64 -0.47
N GLU A 164 19.03 -14.74 0.84
CA GLU A 164 20.20 -15.44 1.42
C GLU A 164 20.30 -16.92 1.00
N MET A 165 19.17 -17.54 0.63
CA MET A 165 19.16 -18.90 0.08
C MET A 165 19.42 -18.90 -1.43
N GLU A 166 19.01 -17.85 -2.15
CA GLU A 166 19.27 -17.67 -3.58
C GLU A 166 20.76 -17.66 -3.89
N GLU A 167 21.55 -16.97 -3.06
CA GLU A 167 23.01 -16.93 -3.15
C GLU A 167 23.66 -18.33 -3.03
N LYS A 168 22.97 -19.28 -2.39
CA LYS A 168 23.46 -20.64 -2.13
C LYS A 168 22.92 -21.66 -3.12
N ARG A 169 21.69 -21.45 -3.62
CA ARG A 169 21.01 -22.34 -4.54
C ARG A 169 19.94 -21.60 -5.33
N LYS A 170 19.54 -22.20 -6.46
CA LYS A 170 18.36 -21.76 -7.19
C LYS A 170 17.11 -21.76 -6.29
N LEU A 171 16.33 -20.68 -6.38
CA LEU A 171 15.05 -20.57 -5.69
C LEU A 171 14.02 -21.55 -6.25
N THR A 172 13.20 -22.09 -5.36
CA THR A 172 12.02 -22.89 -5.72
C THR A 172 10.88 -22.00 -6.18
N GLU A 173 9.91 -22.57 -6.90
CA GLU A 173 8.71 -21.83 -7.33
C GLU A 173 7.95 -21.23 -6.14
N ARG A 174 7.82 -21.98 -5.03
CA ARG A 174 7.18 -21.50 -3.80
C ARG A 174 7.90 -20.27 -3.23
N GLU A 175 9.23 -20.24 -3.27
CA GLU A 175 10.02 -19.09 -2.79
C GLU A 175 9.90 -17.88 -3.72
N CYS A 176 9.87 -18.12 -5.04
CA CYS A 176 9.58 -17.07 -6.02
C CYS A 176 8.19 -16.47 -5.78
N ASP A 177 7.18 -17.31 -5.51
CA ASP A 177 5.83 -16.88 -5.16
C ASP A 177 5.82 -16.09 -3.85
N SER A 178 6.54 -16.54 -2.82
CA SER A 178 6.66 -15.81 -1.55
C SER A 178 7.24 -14.41 -1.75
N ILE A 179 8.31 -14.26 -2.53
CA ILE A 179 8.89 -12.95 -2.89
C ILE A 179 7.85 -12.09 -3.63
N ASN A 180 7.23 -12.64 -4.67
CA ASN A 180 6.27 -11.90 -5.48
C ASN A 180 5.05 -11.46 -4.66
N ASN A 181 4.58 -12.31 -3.73
CA ASN A 181 3.50 -11.97 -2.80
C ASN A 181 3.89 -10.84 -1.83
N CYS A 182 5.14 -10.79 -1.36
CA CYS A 182 5.62 -9.67 -0.55
C CYS A 182 5.59 -8.35 -1.32
N LEU A 183 6.12 -8.35 -2.55
CA LEU A 183 6.13 -7.18 -3.42
C LEU A 183 4.70 -6.73 -3.77
N LEU A 184 3.82 -7.70 -4.06
CA LEU A 184 2.43 -7.46 -4.39
C LEU A 184 1.66 -6.88 -3.20
N LEU A 185 1.92 -7.36 -1.98
CA LEU A 185 1.34 -6.80 -0.77
C LEU A 185 1.73 -5.33 -0.59
N LEU A 186 3.03 -5.02 -0.69
CA LEU A 186 3.51 -3.64 -0.59
C LEU A 186 2.91 -2.75 -1.68
N ARG A 187 2.85 -3.26 -2.92
CA ARG A 187 2.25 -2.55 -4.05
C ARG A 187 0.77 -2.26 -3.79
N ASN A 188 0.01 -3.27 -3.36
CA ASN A 188 -1.41 -3.15 -3.06
C ASN A 188 -1.65 -2.10 -1.98
N VAL A 189 -0.92 -2.17 -0.86
CA VAL A 189 -1.04 -1.24 0.27
C VAL A 189 -0.76 0.20 -0.16
N LEU A 190 0.32 0.44 -0.93
CA LEU A 190 0.66 1.77 -1.40
C LEU A 190 -0.35 2.31 -2.42
N HIS A 191 -1.00 1.44 -3.19
CA HIS A 191 -1.99 1.80 -4.21
C HIS A 191 -3.32 2.27 -3.62
N ILE A 192 -3.64 1.89 -2.38
CA ILE A 192 -4.88 2.29 -1.70
C ILE A 192 -4.97 3.82 -1.64
N PRO A 193 -6.03 4.43 -2.21
CA PRO A 193 -6.14 5.88 -2.37
C PRO A 193 -6.39 6.56 -1.02
N GLU A 194 -5.65 7.62 -0.73
CA GLU A 194 -5.86 8.42 0.48
C GLU A 194 -6.91 9.51 0.27
N ALA A 195 -7.68 9.80 1.32
CA ALA A 195 -8.51 10.99 1.35
C ALA A 195 -7.58 12.21 1.29
N LYS A 196 -7.82 13.11 0.33
CA LYS A 196 -7.05 14.35 0.19
C LYS A 196 -7.28 15.22 1.44
N GLY A 197 -6.35 15.14 2.39
CA GLY A 197 -6.34 15.92 3.63
C GLY A 197 -5.16 16.88 3.68
N VAL A 198 -5.25 17.87 4.57
CA VAL A 198 -4.33 19.01 4.70
C VAL A 198 -3.00 18.66 5.41
N THR A 199 -2.78 17.38 5.76
CA THR A 199 -1.62 16.98 6.57
C THR A 199 -0.35 16.80 5.72
N HIS A 200 0.74 17.38 6.22
CA HIS A 200 2.05 17.53 5.56
C HIS A 200 2.81 16.23 5.24
N CYS A 201 2.42 15.07 5.78
CA CYS A 201 3.03 13.79 5.45
C CYS A 201 1.95 12.71 5.29
N THR A 202 1.75 12.25 4.06
CA THR A 202 0.75 11.23 3.70
C THR A 202 1.07 9.90 4.37
N ILE A 203 0.07 9.06 4.59
CA ILE A 203 0.26 7.69 5.12
C ILE A 203 1.22 6.93 4.20
N GLN A 204 1.08 7.13 2.89
CA GLN A 204 1.94 6.60 1.84
C GLN A 204 3.40 6.99 2.05
N ASN A 205 3.70 8.27 2.30
CA ASN A 205 5.08 8.73 2.54
C ASN A 205 5.70 8.07 3.78
N GLN A 206 4.92 7.89 4.85
CA GLN A 206 5.40 7.20 6.06
C GLN A 206 5.70 5.71 5.80
N ILE A 207 4.86 5.02 5.03
CA ILE A 207 5.11 3.63 4.65
C ILE A 207 6.36 3.54 3.76
N VAL A 208 6.45 4.39 2.73
CA VAL A 208 7.62 4.46 1.83
C VAL A 208 8.89 4.74 2.63
N TRP A 209 8.83 5.65 3.60
CA TRP A 209 9.92 5.93 4.52
C TRP A 209 10.39 4.67 5.26
N ASN A 210 9.45 3.94 5.86
CA ASN A 210 9.76 2.70 6.58
C ASN A 210 10.48 1.69 5.67
N LEU A 211 10.03 1.54 4.43
CA LEU A 211 10.64 0.64 3.44
C LEU A 211 12.10 1.02 3.15
N PHE A 212 12.40 2.31 2.96
CA PHE A 212 13.77 2.78 2.74
C PHE A 212 14.65 2.63 3.98
N VAL A 213 14.13 2.92 5.19
CA VAL A 213 14.86 2.62 6.45
C VAL A 213 15.21 1.13 6.55
N GLN A 214 14.39 0.26 5.98
CA GLN A 214 14.58 -1.19 5.99
C GLN A 214 15.39 -1.70 4.80
N ASN A 215 15.91 -0.82 3.95
CA ASN A 215 16.72 -1.13 2.76
C ASN A 215 15.94 -1.87 1.65
N ILE A 216 14.70 -1.47 1.36
CA ILE A 216 13.94 -2.02 0.23
C ILE A 216 14.70 -1.86 -1.09
N ASP A 217 15.40 -0.74 -1.29
CA ASP A 217 16.23 -0.44 -2.47
C ASP A 217 17.27 -1.52 -2.73
N LYS A 218 18.00 -1.95 -1.70
CA LYS A 218 18.99 -3.03 -1.81
C LYS A 218 18.32 -4.37 -2.15
N VAL A 219 17.14 -4.64 -1.58
CA VAL A 219 16.35 -5.83 -1.91
C VAL A 219 15.90 -5.80 -3.38
N LEU A 220 15.38 -4.68 -3.88
CA LEU A 220 14.96 -4.54 -5.28
C LEU A 220 16.13 -4.67 -6.27
N ILE A 221 17.30 -4.09 -5.93
CA ILE A 221 18.51 -4.22 -6.75
C ILE A 221 18.97 -5.69 -6.80
N HIS A 222 19.00 -6.39 -5.66
CA HIS A 222 19.36 -7.80 -5.62
C HIS A 222 18.37 -8.66 -6.43
N LEU A 223 17.07 -8.40 -6.31
CA LEU A 223 16.04 -9.09 -7.09
C LEU A 223 16.20 -8.95 -8.61
N MET A 224 16.84 -7.87 -9.09
CA MET A 224 17.16 -7.68 -10.51
C MET A 224 18.37 -8.50 -10.97
N THR A 225 19.26 -8.88 -10.06
CA THR A 225 20.44 -9.70 -10.39
C THR A 225 20.10 -11.19 -10.45
N CYS A 226 19.04 -11.65 -9.77
CA CYS A 226 18.62 -13.05 -9.78
C CYS A 226 18.28 -13.56 -11.19
N GLU A 227 18.48 -14.87 -11.39
CA GLU A 227 18.09 -15.56 -12.63
C GLU A 227 16.56 -15.60 -12.82
N GLN A 228 15.80 -15.69 -11.72
CA GLN A 228 14.35 -15.85 -11.74
C GLN A 228 13.59 -14.51 -11.76
N LYS A 229 14.28 -13.38 -12.02
CA LYS A 229 13.69 -12.03 -12.03
C LYS A 229 12.41 -11.87 -12.84
N ALA A 230 12.19 -12.73 -13.83
CA ALA A 230 10.95 -12.75 -14.61
C ALA A 230 9.70 -12.94 -13.74
N TYR A 231 9.79 -13.70 -12.63
CA TYR A 231 8.66 -13.98 -11.72
C TYR A 231 8.10 -12.73 -11.03
N TRP A 232 8.91 -11.70 -10.80
CA TRP A 232 8.51 -10.51 -10.02
C TRP A 232 8.78 -9.17 -10.73
N SER A 233 9.40 -9.18 -11.91
CA SER A 233 9.75 -7.97 -12.67
C SER A 233 8.57 -6.99 -12.82
N VAL A 234 7.40 -7.49 -13.22
CA VAL A 234 6.18 -6.68 -13.40
C VAL A 234 5.73 -6.09 -12.07
N THR A 235 5.61 -6.91 -11.03
CA THR A 235 5.19 -6.47 -9.70
C THR A 235 6.14 -5.43 -9.12
N MET A 236 7.43 -5.58 -9.35
CA MET A 236 8.46 -4.65 -8.91
C MET A 236 8.34 -3.29 -9.63
N VAL A 237 8.11 -3.28 -10.95
CA VAL A 237 7.87 -2.03 -11.69
C VAL A 237 6.61 -1.34 -11.17
N GLN A 238 5.53 -2.08 -10.91
CA GLN A 238 4.30 -1.53 -10.34
C GLN A 238 4.54 -0.95 -8.92
N LEU A 239 5.33 -1.65 -8.09
CA LEU A 239 5.72 -1.17 -6.77
C LEU A 239 6.51 0.13 -6.85
N ILE A 240 7.53 0.19 -7.71
CA ILE A 240 8.32 1.41 -7.91
C ILE A 240 7.43 2.56 -8.42
N ALA A 241 6.56 2.30 -9.39
CA ALA A 241 5.65 3.30 -9.93
C ALA A 241 4.74 3.89 -8.84
N VAL A 242 4.22 3.06 -7.93
CA VAL A 242 3.37 3.56 -6.84
C VAL A 242 4.17 4.23 -5.72
N MET A 243 5.41 3.81 -5.45
CA MET A 243 6.30 4.47 -4.47
C MET A 243 6.59 5.93 -4.85
N TYR A 244 6.75 6.21 -6.15
CA TYR A 244 6.99 7.55 -6.68
C TYR A 244 5.74 8.22 -7.25
N LYS A 245 4.55 7.68 -6.97
CA LYS A 245 3.29 8.28 -7.40
C LYS A 245 3.18 9.70 -6.85
N ASP A 246 2.67 10.60 -7.68
CA ASP A 246 2.46 12.02 -7.35
C ASP A 246 3.75 12.80 -7.03
N GLN A 247 4.93 12.24 -7.34
CA GLN A 247 6.22 12.94 -7.28
C GLN A 247 6.52 13.65 -8.60
N HIS A 248 6.90 14.92 -8.54
CA HIS A 248 7.24 15.69 -9.74
C HIS A 248 8.64 15.33 -10.26
N VAL A 249 8.73 14.89 -11.52
CA VAL A 249 9.99 14.43 -12.14
C VAL A 249 11.10 15.47 -12.09
N GLY A 250 10.78 16.75 -12.33
CA GLY A 250 11.76 17.84 -12.27
C GLY A 250 12.31 18.06 -10.87
N THR A 251 11.53 17.74 -9.83
CA THR A 251 11.98 17.80 -8.44
C THR A 251 12.93 16.66 -8.13
N LEU A 252 12.56 15.44 -8.51
CA LEU A 252 13.43 14.27 -8.36
C LEU A 252 14.76 14.45 -9.10
N GLN A 253 14.73 14.99 -10.32
CA GLN A 253 15.95 15.25 -11.10
C GLN A 253 16.86 16.28 -10.42
N LYS A 254 16.30 17.36 -9.87
CA LYS A 254 17.09 18.36 -9.12
C LYS A 254 17.74 17.75 -7.89
N LEU A 255 17.01 16.97 -7.11
CA LEU A 255 17.54 16.28 -5.93
C LEU A 255 18.63 15.29 -6.32
N LEU A 256 18.43 14.54 -7.39
CA LEU A 256 19.42 13.59 -7.91
C LEU A 256 20.69 14.31 -8.40
N ASN A 257 20.56 15.41 -9.13
CA ASN A 257 21.70 16.20 -9.59
C ASN A 257 22.46 16.82 -8.42
N SER A 258 21.75 17.42 -7.46
CA SER A 258 22.36 17.96 -6.24
C SER A 258 23.11 16.86 -5.47
N TRP A 259 22.57 15.65 -5.44
CA TRP A 259 23.24 14.50 -4.83
C TRP A 259 24.51 14.09 -5.57
N PHE A 260 24.45 14.01 -6.92
CA PHE A 260 25.64 13.72 -7.73
C PHE A 260 26.73 14.77 -7.51
N GLU A 261 26.37 16.05 -7.48
CA GLU A 261 27.30 17.16 -7.23
C GLU A 261 27.94 17.11 -5.84
N ALA A 262 27.16 16.81 -4.79
CA ALA A 262 27.66 16.65 -3.43
C ALA A 262 28.61 15.44 -3.30
N SER A 263 28.24 14.31 -3.91
CA SER A 263 29.05 13.08 -3.91
C SER A 263 30.38 13.22 -4.67
N LEU A 264 30.40 14.07 -5.71
CA LEU A 264 31.62 14.36 -6.46
C LEU A 264 32.51 15.42 -5.77
N SER A 265 31.90 16.38 -5.05
CA SER A 265 32.64 17.46 -4.38
C SER A 265 33.42 16.97 -3.16
N GLU A 266 32.87 16.05 -2.35
CA GLU A 266 33.57 15.48 -1.18
C GLU A 266 34.75 14.56 -1.53
N SER A 267 34.93 14.17 -2.80
CA SER A 267 36.07 13.37 -3.26
C SER A 267 37.29 14.21 -3.65
N SER A 268 37.22 15.54 -3.59
CA SER A 268 38.24 16.43 -4.17
C SER A 268 39.14 17.19 -3.18
N GLU A 269 39.03 16.97 -1.87
CA GLU A 269 39.91 17.62 -0.89
C GLU A 269 40.96 16.64 -0.31
N ASP A 270 42.21 16.91 -0.69
CA ASP A 270 43.49 16.59 -0.06
C ASP A 270 44.09 15.18 -0.18
N ASN A 271 44.97 15.08 -1.19
CA ASN A 271 45.99 14.04 -1.31
C ASN A 271 47.38 14.72 -1.29
N GLU A 272 47.90 15.01 -0.10
CA GLU A 272 49.33 15.34 0.04
C GLU A 272 49.90 14.83 1.38
N SER A 273 50.12 13.52 1.49
CA SER A 273 51.24 12.94 2.24
C SER A 273 51.34 11.43 2.01
N ASN A 274 52.36 11.02 1.24
CA ASN A 274 52.75 9.62 1.09
C ASN A 274 53.53 9.14 2.31
N THR A 275 52.97 8.19 3.09
CA THR A 275 53.71 7.05 3.67
C THR A 275 52.73 5.93 4.05
N SER A 276 52.97 4.73 3.50
CA SER A 276 52.30 3.41 3.58
C SER A 276 51.94 2.89 5.00
N PRO A 277 51.33 1.68 5.17
CA PRO A 277 50.46 0.87 4.29
C PRO A 277 49.13 0.40 4.98
N GLN A 278 48.19 -0.08 4.16
CA GLN A 278 47.05 -0.94 4.56
C GLN A 278 46.09 -0.41 5.65
N VAL A 279 45.29 0.60 5.29
CA VAL A 279 44.02 0.85 5.98
C VAL A 279 42.86 0.52 5.03
N THR A 280 42.57 -0.78 5.08
CA THR A 280 41.27 -1.45 5.00
C THR A 280 40.21 -0.93 4.02
N ILE A 281 40.03 -1.69 2.95
CA ILE A 281 38.85 -1.70 2.05
C ILE A 281 37.52 -1.72 2.86
N HIS A 282 37.54 -2.27 4.07
CA HIS A 282 36.40 -2.26 5.00
C HIS A 282 35.97 -0.85 5.45
N GLU A 283 36.92 0.07 5.62
CA GLU A 283 36.65 1.43 6.11
C GLU A 283 36.05 2.33 4.99
N ARG A 284 36.47 2.12 3.74
CA ARG A 284 35.82 2.73 2.56
C ARG A 284 34.40 2.21 2.34
N ALA A 285 34.15 0.93 2.57
CA ALA A 285 32.82 0.32 2.47
C ALA A 285 31.86 0.77 3.60
N LEU A 286 32.40 1.00 4.81
CA LEU A 286 31.66 1.57 5.94
C LEU A 286 31.33 3.05 5.69
N LYS A 287 32.26 3.82 5.11
CA LYS A 287 32.02 5.21 4.68
C LYS A 287 30.98 5.31 3.57
N THR A 288 31.04 4.48 2.53
CA THR A 288 30.02 4.48 1.45
C THR A 288 28.64 4.03 1.95
N LYS A 289 28.58 3.10 2.93
CA LYS A 289 27.32 2.67 3.56
C LYS A 289 26.72 3.77 4.45
N SER A 290 27.52 4.47 5.27
CA SER A 290 27.03 5.61 6.04
C SER A 290 26.62 6.78 5.14
N HIS A 291 27.33 6.96 4.02
CA HIS A 291 27.00 7.99 3.02
C HIS A 291 25.68 7.70 2.32
N MET A 292 25.40 6.45 1.92
CA MET A 292 24.09 6.08 1.38
C MET A 292 22.95 6.29 2.39
N ASP A 293 23.19 6.01 3.67
CA ASP A 293 22.19 6.22 4.72
C ASP A 293 21.92 7.73 4.97
N ILE A 294 22.95 8.57 4.87
CA ILE A 294 22.86 10.05 4.92
C ILE A 294 22.16 10.61 3.68
N VAL A 295 22.47 10.09 2.50
CA VAL A 295 21.89 10.49 1.21
C VAL A 295 20.43 10.15 1.12
N VAL A 296 20.07 8.94 1.54
CA VAL A 296 18.67 8.54 1.65
C VAL A 296 18.01 9.46 2.67
N ALA A 297 18.64 9.80 3.81
CA ALA A 297 18.15 10.76 4.82
C ALA A 297 18.01 12.23 4.32
N GLU A 298 18.84 12.68 3.38
CA GLU A 298 18.75 14.02 2.76
C GLU A 298 17.72 14.10 1.63
N LEU A 299 17.59 13.06 0.79
CA LEU A 299 16.45 12.89 -0.12
C LEU A 299 15.13 12.81 0.68
N LYS A 300 15.17 12.11 1.81
CA LYS A 300 14.11 11.96 2.83
C LYS A 300 13.71 13.30 3.49
N LEU A 301 14.66 14.16 3.85
CA LEU A 301 14.38 15.50 4.38
C LEU A 301 13.89 16.46 3.29
N SER A 302 14.48 16.38 2.10
CA SER A 302 14.17 17.28 0.99
C SER A 302 12.77 17.04 0.40
N ILE A 303 12.28 15.79 0.41
CA ILE A 303 10.88 15.50 0.04
C ILE A 303 9.91 16.11 1.07
N CYS A 304 10.23 16.09 2.38
CA CYS A 304 9.42 16.77 3.40
C CYS A 304 9.48 18.31 3.28
N VAL A 305 10.67 18.88 3.05
CA VAL A 305 10.88 20.35 2.97
C VAL A 305 10.29 20.95 1.69
N LEU A 306 10.33 20.24 0.56
CA LEU A 306 9.77 20.75 -0.70
C LEU A 306 8.24 20.76 -0.75
N GLN A 307 7.56 20.14 0.21
CA GLN A 307 6.13 20.29 0.42
C GLN A 307 5.77 21.59 1.18
N GLU A 308 6.75 22.26 1.82
CA GLU A 308 6.54 23.57 2.47
C GLU A 308 6.48 24.73 1.47
N GLN A 309 7.21 24.63 0.35
CA GLN A 309 7.34 25.75 -0.61
C GLN A 309 6.27 25.76 -1.72
N GLY A 310 5.39 24.76 -1.76
CA GLY A 310 4.37 24.62 -2.82
C GLY A 310 3.01 25.29 -2.55
N SER A 311 2.84 25.97 -1.40
CA SER A 311 1.53 26.55 -1.00
C SER A 311 1.42 28.08 -1.13
N ASP A 312 2.52 28.79 -1.42
CA ASP A 312 2.54 30.26 -1.50
C ASP A 312 2.52 30.82 -2.94
N SER A 313 1.59 30.32 -3.75
CA SER A 313 1.25 31.01 -5.01
C SER A 313 -0.25 30.95 -5.32
N SER A 314 -1.05 31.56 -4.45
CA SER A 314 -2.32 32.15 -4.90
C SER A 314 -2.01 33.49 -5.58
N PRO A 315 -2.40 33.71 -6.85
CA PRO A 315 -2.23 35.01 -7.47
C PRO A 315 -3.22 35.98 -6.83
N ALA A 316 -2.70 37.13 -6.37
CA ALA A 316 -3.50 38.24 -5.90
C ALA A 316 -4.51 38.66 -6.99
N MET A 317 -5.80 38.52 -6.68
CA MET A 317 -6.88 39.11 -7.46
C MET A 317 -6.76 40.64 -7.35
N THR A 318 -6.18 41.26 -8.38
CA THR A 318 -6.26 42.71 -8.55
C THR A 318 -7.68 43.04 -9.00
N SER A 319 -8.39 43.77 -8.15
CA SER A 319 -9.65 44.42 -8.46
C SER A 319 -9.47 45.41 -9.62
N SER A 320 -10.32 45.30 -10.63
CA SER A 320 -10.52 46.34 -11.64
C SER A 320 -11.95 46.21 -12.16
N ASP A 321 -12.86 46.97 -11.54
CA ASP A 321 -14.09 47.40 -12.21
C ASP A 321 -13.73 48.18 -13.49
N PRO A 322 -14.57 48.11 -14.54
CA PRO A 322 -15.39 49.29 -14.79
C PRO A 322 -16.84 48.99 -15.17
N THR A 323 -17.68 49.92 -14.71
CA THR A 323 -19.09 50.15 -15.03
C THR A 323 -19.34 50.48 -16.51
N SER A 324 -20.39 49.88 -17.09
CA SER A 324 -21.33 50.45 -18.09
C SER A 324 -22.18 49.28 -18.64
N ASP A 325 -23.40 49.03 -18.18
CA ASP A 325 -24.66 49.75 -18.43
C ASP A 325 -25.16 49.58 -19.89
N SER A 326 -26.13 48.69 -20.10
CA SER A 326 -27.29 48.85 -20.99
C SER A 326 -28.17 47.59 -21.03
N SER A 327 -29.44 47.82 -20.69
CA SER A 327 -30.64 47.01 -20.92
C SER A 327 -30.88 46.72 -22.41
N ASP A 328 -31.42 45.55 -22.77
CA ASP A 328 -32.81 45.47 -23.25
C ASP A 328 -33.38 44.06 -23.47
N THR A 329 -34.71 44.06 -23.48
CA THR A 329 -35.78 43.05 -23.47
C THR A 329 -35.84 41.92 -24.52
N GLY A 330 -36.49 40.81 -24.10
CA GLY A 330 -37.56 40.08 -24.84
C GLY A 330 -37.10 39.10 -25.94
N GLY A 331 -37.73 37.96 -26.22
CA GLY A 331 -38.95 37.29 -25.77
C GLY A 331 -39.29 36.16 -26.78
N GLY A 332 -39.98 35.11 -26.33
CA GLY A 332 -40.89 34.30 -27.16
C GLY A 332 -40.36 33.19 -28.07
N GLY A 333 -40.70 31.93 -27.72
CA GLY A 333 -41.62 31.13 -28.54
C GLY A 333 -41.09 30.10 -29.56
N HIS A 334 -41.58 28.86 -29.36
CA HIS A 334 -41.93 27.83 -30.37
C HIS A 334 -40.92 26.78 -30.88
N LYS A 335 -41.17 25.54 -30.40
CA LYS A 335 -41.48 24.27 -31.12
C LYS A 335 -40.60 23.76 -32.29
N SER A 336 -40.27 22.47 -32.13
CA SER A 336 -40.45 21.36 -33.09
C SER A 336 -39.19 20.65 -33.61
N THR A 337 -39.10 19.37 -33.20
CA THR A 337 -38.83 18.15 -33.99
C THR A 337 -37.74 18.14 -35.07
N GLY A 338 -36.83 17.17 -34.97
CA GLY A 338 -36.05 16.70 -36.11
C GLY A 338 -35.00 15.66 -35.72
N ASN A 339 -35.34 14.38 -35.87
CA ASN A 339 -34.38 13.29 -35.99
C ASN A 339 -33.40 13.56 -37.13
N HIS A 340 -32.12 13.21 -36.96
CA HIS A 340 -31.40 12.46 -37.99
C HIS A 340 -30.20 11.70 -37.42
N GLU A 341 -30.05 10.51 -37.98
CA GLU A 341 -29.05 9.48 -37.75
C GLU A 341 -27.62 9.95 -38.04
N GLY A 342 -26.64 9.31 -37.40
CA GLY A 342 -25.24 9.61 -37.65
C GLY A 342 -24.27 8.62 -37.04
N SER A 343 -24.05 7.53 -37.76
CA SER A 343 -22.77 6.82 -37.88
C SER A 343 -22.25 6.01 -36.69
N SER A 344 -22.41 4.70 -36.83
CA SER A 344 -21.64 3.64 -36.18
C SER A 344 -20.14 3.80 -36.45
N GLY A 345 -19.38 4.17 -35.42
CA GLY A 345 -17.92 4.07 -35.36
C GLY A 345 -17.50 2.95 -34.42
N VAL A 346 -16.90 1.90 -34.96
CA VAL A 346 -16.31 0.76 -34.24
C VAL A 346 -15.13 1.24 -33.37
N PRO A 347 -15.05 0.87 -32.07
CA PRO A 347 -13.79 0.91 -31.34
C PRO A 347 -13.11 -0.46 -31.41
N VAL A 348 -11.93 -0.42 -32.03
CA VAL A 348 -10.90 -1.47 -32.06
C VAL A 348 -10.59 -1.96 -30.64
N ARG A 349 -10.74 -3.28 -30.42
CA ARG A 349 -10.25 -3.98 -29.23
C ARG A 349 -8.74 -3.81 -29.10
N LYS A 350 -8.28 -3.38 -27.93
CA LYS A 350 -6.90 -3.52 -27.44
C LYS A 350 -6.86 -4.56 -26.32
N LEU A 351 -5.67 -5.16 -26.16
CA LEU A 351 -5.16 -6.05 -25.10
C LEU A 351 -5.53 -7.52 -25.30
N ILE A 352 -4.63 -8.41 -25.76
CA ILE A 352 -3.31 -8.84 -25.21
C ILE A 352 -3.45 -9.30 -23.76
N GLU A 353 -3.49 -10.64 -23.62
CA GLU A 353 -3.27 -11.42 -22.41
C GLU A 353 -1.77 -11.55 -22.10
#